data_AF-A0A0K8JGY5-F1
#
_entry.id   AF-A0A0K8JGY5-F1
#
_cell.length_a   1.000
_cell.length_b   1.000
_cell.length_c   1.000
_cell.angle_alpha   90.00
_cell.angle_beta   90.00
_cell.angle_gamma   90.00
#
_symmetry.space_group_name_H-M   'P 1'
#
loop_
_entity.id
_entity.type
_entity.pdbx_description
1 polymer ?
#
loop_
_entity_poly.entity_id
_entity_poly.type
_entity_poly.pdbx_seq_one_letter_code
_entity_poly.pdbx_strand_id
1 'polypeptide(L)'
;MQLTNYQLIVFLVLLLLLGLLALFSLAKPLLRYVVNRIIDDIMSKLLTEDYDQNLFELYPSLKRLSVLNLVEMSLRAETGKIVTRPLGSPKRFPGFDQLMFSPRQMTKLSLPENASIDMDVILGIQADKPLTVKIPLLIGGMAYGLALSEEAKLALARASKLLQTATCSGEGPFLPEEPEEAGKFILQICRWPTWGARTDQEIATADMLEVQMGQGADVGPTSVEAVNFEGRAQQLSGLAPNEPAVALPAPPGVQSEADWPDFMRDLRQRANGIPIALKIMATDRLEEELSVAVSLGFDVIMIDGAGGGSHATAPVKQDDFGIPILYALKRAKRYLQDKPISLIVSGGFFTPGQCLKALALGADAIYLGTIPLLALTHNQVDKATPWEPPTTLVYYNSPAKTQLDIDQAAISVTNVLTSMVLEMEEAMRALGKSSLQELGPEDLIALDTLTASMTGVKLVSDATSPPADKTLDQLCSALQQAYRLVNVMEVLLAGLSTNHFSDPLSKKAPVSPAARKKKLKAGTSTGN
;
A
#
# COMPACT_ATOMS: atom_id res chain seq x y z
N MET A 1 -4.78 -6.23 86.62
CA MET A 1 -3.86 -7.01 85.77
C MET A 1 -3.27 -6.03 84.76
N GLN A 2 -2.08 -5.48 85.03
CA GLN A 2 -1.43 -4.52 84.12
C GLN A 2 -0.89 -5.31 82.93
N LEU A 3 -1.43 -5.08 81.73
CA LEU A 3 -0.82 -5.63 80.52
C LEU A 3 0.60 -5.04 80.40
N THR A 4 1.59 -5.89 80.22
CA THR A 4 2.97 -5.44 79.92
C THR A 4 2.98 -4.70 78.59
N ASN A 5 3.86 -3.69 78.42
CA ASN A 5 3.98 -2.90 77.19
C ASN A 5 4.05 -3.77 75.90
N TYR A 6 4.61 -4.97 76.00
CA TYR A 6 4.63 -5.96 74.92
C TYR A 6 3.24 -6.48 74.52
N GLN A 7 2.38 -6.80 75.49
CA GLN A 7 1.03 -7.28 75.21
C GLN A 7 0.16 -6.18 74.57
N LEU A 8 0.39 -4.91 74.94
CA LEU A 8 -0.27 -3.77 74.31
C LEU A 8 0.14 -3.60 72.84
N ILE A 9 1.43 -3.76 72.53
CA ILE A 9 1.95 -3.69 71.15
C ILE A 9 1.39 -4.84 70.30
N VAL A 10 1.41 -6.08 70.81
CA VAL A 10 0.84 -7.23 70.11
C VAL A 10 -0.66 -7.04 69.85
N PHE A 11 -1.40 -6.51 70.82
CA PHE A 11 -2.83 -6.21 70.67
C PHE A 11 -3.08 -5.13 69.61
N LEU A 12 -2.28 -4.07 69.56
CA LEU A 12 -2.37 -3.01 68.55
C LEU A 12 -2.05 -3.53 67.14
N VAL A 13 -1.03 -4.37 66.99
CA VAL A 13 -0.69 -5.00 65.71
C VAL A 13 -1.80 -5.94 65.25
N LEU A 14 -2.40 -6.71 66.16
CA LEU A 14 -3.49 -7.63 65.84
C LEU A 14 -4.78 -6.88 65.44
N LEU A 15 -5.06 -5.75 66.10
CA LEU A 15 -6.14 -4.83 65.72
C LEU A 15 -5.91 -4.22 64.33
N LEU A 16 -4.67 -3.83 64.02
CA LEU A 16 -4.30 -3.27 62.71
C LEU A 16 -4.43 -4.33 61.60
N LEU A 17 -4.00 -5.56 61.85
CA LEU A 17 -4.16 -6.69 60.92
C LEU A 17 -5.63 -7.05 60.72
N LEU A 18 -6.44 -7.09 61.79
CA LEU A 18 -7.88 -7.29 61.69
C LEU A 18 -8.57 -6.13 60.95
N GLY A 19 -8.12 -4.89 61.18
CA GLY A 19 -8.59 -3.71 60.46
C GLY A 19 -8.28 -3.78 58.96
N LEU A 20 -7.07 -4.19 58.58
CA LEU A 20 -6.69 -4.40 57.18
C LEU A 20 -7.46 -5.55 56.54
N LEU A 21 -7.68 -6.65 57.27
CA LEU A 21 -8.47 -7.80 56.79
C LEU A 21 -9.95 -7.42 56.62
N ALA A 22 -10.51 -6.63 57.54
CA ALA A 22 -11.84 -6.05 57.43
C ALA A 22 -11.94 -5.08 56.25
N LEU A 23 -10.96 -4.21 56.06
CA LEU A 23 -10.90 -3.29 54.91
C LEU A 23 -10.85 -4.06 53.59
N PHE A 24 -10.03 -5.10 53.49
CA PHE A 24 -9.90 -5.93 52.29
C PHE A 24 -11.17 -6.75 52.01
N SER A 25 -11.81 -7.29 53.05
CA SER A 25 -13.07 -8.04 52.93
C SER A 25 -14.28 -7.15 52.66
N LEU A 26 -14.28 -5.89 53.12
CA LEU A 26 -15.34 -4.90 52.89
C LEU A 26 -15.12 -4.08 51.62
N ALA A 27 -13.90 -3.97 51.09
CA ALA A 27 -13.61 -3.23 49.86
C ALA A 27 -14.40 -3.76 48.67
N LYS A 28 -14.46 -5.09 48.49
CA LYS A 28 -15.21 -5.72 47.39
C LYS A 28 -16.73 -5.49 47.47
N PRO A 29 -17.42 -5.74 48.61
CA PRO A 29 -18.86 -5.47 48.71
C PRO A 29 -19.18 -3.96 48.67
N LEU A 30 -18.33 -3.10 49.23
CA LEU A 30 -18.51 -1.64 49.15
C LEU A 30 -18.36 -1.15 47.71
N LEU A 31 -17.31 -1.57 47.01
CA LEU A 31 -17.10 -1.25 45.60
C LEU A 31 -18.27 -1.75 44.76
N ARG A 32 -18.73 -2.98 44.99
CA ARG A 32 -19.90 -3.55 44.30
C ARG A 32 -21.18 -2.74 44.57
N TYR A 33 -21.38 -2.28 45.80
CA TYR A 33 -22.52 -1.44 46.15
C TYR A 33 -22.47 -0.08 45.44
N VAL A 34 -21.31 0.58 45.44
CA VAL A 34 -21.10 1.86 44.74
C VAL A 34 -21.30 1.69 43.23
N VAL A 35 -20.69 0.66 42.64
CA VAL A 35 -20.82 0.35 41.20
C VAL A 35 -22.27 0.04 40.84
N ASN A 36 -22.95 -0.82 41.61
CA ASN A 36 -24.36 -1.13 41.35
C ASN A 36 -25.22 0.13 41.42
N ARG A 37 -25.00 1.00 42.42
CA ARG A 37 -25.77 2.26 42.53
C ARG A 37 -25.54 3.19 41.34
N ILE A 38 -24.30 3.30 40.86
CA ILE A 38 -23.97 4.11 39.67
C ILE A 38 -24.59 3.48 38.42
N ILE A 39 -24.48 2.16 38.25
CA ILE A 39 -25.04 1.45 37.09
C ILE A 39 -26.56 1.52 37.11
N ASP A 40 -27.21 1.30 38.25
CA ASP A 40 -28.68 1.35 38.37
C ASP A 40 -29.20 2.77 38.04
N ASP A 41 -28.50 3.82 38.49
CA ASP A 41 -28.85 5.21 38.16
C ASP A 41 -28.64 5.50 36.66
N ILE A 42 -27.50 5.11 36.09
CA ILE A 42 -27.23 5.26 34.64
C ILE A 42 -28.26 4.48 33.81
N MET A 43 -28.53 3.22 34.16
CA MET A 43 -29.47 2.35 33.43
C MET A 43 -30.90 2.86 33.56
N SER A 44 -31.30 3.35 34.73
CA SER A 44 -32.60 3.98 34.90
C SER A 44 -32.73 5.19 33.99
N LYS A 45 -31.74 6.11 34.00
CA LYS A 45 -31.75 7.29 33.12
C LYS A 45 -31.78 6.90 31.64
N LEU A 46 -30.89 5.99 31.23
CA LEU A 46 -30.78 5.49 29.86
C LEU A 46 -32.06 4.82 29.34
N LEU A 47 -32.86 4.18 30.20
CA LEU A 47 -34.06 3.44 29.79
C LEU A 47 -35.38 4.19 30.03
N THR A 48 -35.38 5.29 30.80
CA THR A 48 -36.60 6.01 31.19
C THR A 48 -36.66 7.46 30.74
N GLU A 49 -35.52 8.12 30.48
CA GLU A 49 -35.50 9.50 30.01
C GLU A 49 -35.80 9.58 28.51
N ASP A 50 -36.50 10.64 28.12
CA ASP A 50 -36.77 10.99 26.72
C ASP A 50 -35.45 11.26 25.96
N TYR A 51 -35.46 11.02 24.65
CA TYR A 51 -34.25 11.05 23.82
C TYR A 51 -33.48 12.38 23.86
N ASP A 52 -34.13 13.52 24.08
CA ASP A 52 -33.48 14.84 24.13
C ASP A 52 -32.61 15.05 25.38
N GLN A 53 -32.86 14.28 26.44
CA GLN A 53 -32.12 14.33 27.72
C GLN A 53 -31.28 13.06 27.93
N ASN A 54 -31.53 12.02 27.14
CA ASN A 54 -30.91 10.73 27.27
C ASN A 54 -29.58 10.65 26.50
N LEU A 55 -28.50 10.29 27.19
CA LEU A 55 -27.17 10.08 26.59
C LEU A 55 -27.17 9.03 25.47
N PHE A 56 -28.18 8.15 25.40
CA PHE A 56 -28.33 7.22 24.30
C PHE A 56 -28.58 7.91 22.96
N GLU A 57 -29.04 9.17 22.90
CA GLU A 57 -29.15 9.94 21.66
C GLU A 57 -27.81 10.07 20.93
N LEU A 58 -26.70 10.07 21.69
CA LEU A 58 -25.37 10.08 21.10
C LEU A 58 -25.15 8.84 20.22
N TYR A 59 -25.80 7.70 20.50
CA TYR A 59 -25.64 6.48 19.70
C TYR A 59 -26.19 6.58 18.26
N PRO A 60 -27.47 6.93 17.99
CA PRO A 60 -27.94 7.19 16.63
C PRO A 60 -27.17 8.34 15.98
N SER A 61 -26.77 9.36 16.74
CA SER A 61 -25.91 10.44 16.24
C SER A 61 -24.52 9.93 15.81
N LEU A 62 -23.89 9.01 16.55
CA LEU A 62 -22.63 8.34 16.21
C LEU A 62 -22.77 7.27 15.13
N LYS A 63 -23.99 6.78 14.86
CA LYS A 63 -24.28 5.96 13.67
C LYS A 63 -24.35 6.82 12.41
N ARG A 64 -24.82 8.06 12.55
CA ARG A 64 -24.89 9.04 11.44
C ARG A 64 -23.55 9.75 11.20
N LEU A 65 -22.78 10.02 12.25
CA LEU A 65 -21.48 10.70 12.25
C LEU A 65 -20.45 9.76 12.86
N SER A 66 -19.31 9.52 12.20
CA SER A 66 -18.24 8.74 12.85
C SER A 66 -17.71 9.46 14.09
N VAL A 67 -17.20 8.71 15.08
CA VAL A 67 -16.51 9.29 16.25
C VAL A 67 -15.36 10.21 15.82
N LEU A 68 -14.65 9.84 14.75
CA LEU A 68 -13.61 10.67 14.15
C LEU A 68 -14.18 12.02 13.69
N ASN A 69 -15.28 12.02 12.94
CA ASN A 69 -15.90 13.25 12.45
C ASN A 69 -16.38 14.13 13.61
N LEU A 70 -16.91 13.53 14.69
CA LEU A 70 -17.32 14.26 15.89
C LEU A 70 -16.13 14.96 16.55
N VAL A 71 -15.04 14.24 16.80
CA VAL A 71 -13.83 14.79 17.43
C VAL A 71 -13.22 15.90 16.57
N GLU A 72 -13.05 15.66 15.27
CA GLU A 72 -12.48 16.68 14.40
C GLU A 72 -13.42 17.89 14.26
N MET A 73 -14.75 17.70 14.27
CA MET A 73 -15.71 18.81 14.30
C MET A 73 -15.56 19.64 15.58
N SER A 74 -15.43 19.00 16.74
CA SER A 74 -15.20 19.70 18.01
C SER A 74 -13.87 20.48 18.00
N LEU A 75 -12.79 19.90 17.46
CA LEU A 75 -11.50 20.60 17.32
C LEU A 75 -11.60 21.82 16.38
N ARG A 76 -12.38 21.70 15.29
CA ARG A 76 -12.69 22.82 14.40
C ARG A 76 -13.52 23.88 15.12
N ALA A 77 -14.50 23.49 15.92
CA ALA A 77 -15.36 24.41 16.66
C ALA A 77 -14.59 25.19 17.76
N GLU A 78 -13.64 24.54 18.43
CA GLU A 78 -12.82 25.15 19.48
C GLU A 78 -11.90 26.25 18.94
N THR A 79 -11.24 25.99 17.81
CA THR A 79 -10.15 26.85 17.32
C THR A 79 -10.51 27.70 16.11
N GLY A 80 -11.50 27.28 15.31
CA GLY A 80 -11.78 27.86 13.99
C GLY A 80 -10.66 27.69 12.97
N LYS A 81 -9.62 26.90 13.28
CA LYS A 81 -8.43 26.69 12.44
C LYS A 81 -8.50 25.37 11.69
N ILE A 82 -7.59 25.20 10.72
CA ILE A 82 -7.39 23.92 10.04
C ILE A 82 -6.91 22.90 11.08
N VAL A 83 -7.66 21.82 11.24
CA VAL A 83 -7.23 20.66 12.03
C VAL A 83 -6.28 19.81 11.18
N THR A 84 -5.23 19.30 11.80
CA THR A 84 -4.26 18.40 11.17
C THR A 84 -4.36 17.00 11.77
N ARG A 85 -4.23 15.97 10.93
CA ARG A 85 -4.31 14.56 11.32
C ARG A 85 -3.02 13.81 10.95
N PRO A 86 -2.53 12.88 11.79
CA PRO A 86 -1.36 12.06 11.47
C PRO A 86 -1.72 10.80 10.66
N LEU A 87 -0.71 10.16 10.09
CA LEU A 87 -0.72 8.81 9.46
C LEU A 87 -1.57 8.61 8.19
N GLY A 88 -2.36 9.60 7.76
CA GLY A 88 -3.09 9.57 6.48
C GLY A 88 -4.57 9.22 6.62
N SER A 89 -5.20 8.80 5.50
CA SER A 89 -6.64 8.52 5.46
C SER A 89 -7.03 7.22 6.19
N PRO A 90 -8.11 7.22 6.99
CA PRO A 90 -8.71 5.99 7.49
C PRO A 90 -9.63 5.31 6.46
N LYS A 91 -9.83 5.91 5.27
CA LYS A 91 -10.68 5.32 4.23
C LYS A 91 -10.08 4.00 3.75
N ARG A 92 -10.97 3.02 3.52
CA ARG A 92 -10.59 1.76 2.87
C ARG A 92 -10.70 1.92 1.37
N PHE A 93 -9.57 1.98 0.69
CA PHE A 93 -9.51 2.00 -0.76
C PHE A 93 -9.50 0.57 -1.33
N PRO A 94 -9.96 0.37 -2.57
CA PRO A 94 -9.71 -0.88 -3.29
C PRO A 94 -8.20 -1.17 -3.34
N GLY A 95 -7.80 -2.31 -2.80
CA GLY A 95 -6.41 -2.72 -2.65
C GLY A 95 -6.16 -4.13 -3.17
N PHE A 96 -5.09 -4.76 -2.67
CA PHE A 96 -4.60 -6.05 -3.18
C PHE A 96 -5.32 -7.28 -2.60
N ASP A 97 -6.34 -7.08 -1.77
CA ASP A 97 -7.04 -8.16 -1.05
C ASP A 97 -7.77 -9.12 -2.00
N GLN A 98 -8.23 -8.61 -3.13
CA GLN A 98 -8.97 -9.36 -4.14
C GLN A 98 -8.08 -10.05 -5.19
N LEU A 99 -6.77 -10.00 -5.00
CA LEU A 99 -5.79 -10.75 -5.79
C LEU A 99 -5.25 -11.90 -4.94
N MET A 100 -5.12 -13.09 -5.51
CA MET A 100 -4.53 -14.26 -4.85
C MET A 100 -3.38 -14.80 -5.68
N PHE A 101 -2.34 -15.30 -5.01
CA PHE A 101 -1.33 -16.11 -5.68
C PHE A 101 -1.90 -17.49 -6.03
N SER A 102 -1.67 -17.96 -7.24
CA SER A 102 -2.20 -19.24 -7.72
C SER A 102 -1.07 -20.16 -8.19
N PRO A 103 -0.40 -20.86 -7.26
CA PRO A 103 0.69 -21.76 -7.62
C PRO A 103 0.17 -22.96 -8.40
N ARG A 104 1.00 -23.44 -9.33
CA ARG A 104 0.80 -24.74 -9.96
C ARG A 104 1.29 -25.82 -8.99
N GLN A 105 0.61 -26.97 -8.98
CA GLN A 105 0.94 -28.06 -8.06
C GLN A 105 1.57 -29.27 -8.76
N MET A 106 1.12 -29.60 -9.97
CA MET A 106 1.64 -30.73 -10.74
C MET A 106 2.33 -30.31 -12.04
N THR A 107 1.93 -29.19 -12.64
CA THR A 107 2.43 -28.72 -13.95
C THR A 107 3.67 -27.83 -13.83
N LYS A 108 3.93 -27.30 -12.64
CA LYS A 108 5.19 -26.67 -12.23
C LYS A 108 5.29 -26.91 -10.72
N LEU A 109 6.45 -27.38 -10.26
CA LEU A 109 6.66 -27.69 -8.85
C LEU A 109 7.18 -26.46 -8.10
N SER A 110 6.89 -26.39 -6.80
CA SER A 110 7.50 -25.42 -5.89
C SER A 110 8.99 -25.67 -5.72
N LEU A 111 9.72 -24.66 -5.26
CA LEU A 111 11.11 -24.80 -4.85
C LEU A 111 11.21 -25.48 -3.47
N PRO A 112 12.31 -26.17 -3.15
CA PRO A 112 12.56 -26.69 -1.81
C PRO A 112 12.75 -25.55 -0.80
N GLU A 113 12.55 -25.85 0.48
CA GLU A 113 12.67 -24.88 1.60
C GLU A 113 14.02 -24.15 1.63
N ASN A 114 15.11 -24.86 1.30
CA ASN A 114 16.46 -24.31 1.31
C ASN A 114 16.85 -23.56 0.03
N ALA A 115 15.93 -23.38 -0.93
CA ALA A 115 16.20 -22.60 -2.12
C ALA A 115 16.38 -21.11 -1.75
N SER A 116 17.50 -20.53 -2.17
CA SER A 116 17.74 -19.09 -2.08
C SER A 116 16.91 -18.36 -3.12
N ILE A 117 16.28 -17.26 -2.71
CA ILE A 117 15.47 -16.41 -3.58
C ILE A 117 16.22 -15.09 -3.79
N ASP A 118 16.43 -14.72 -5.04
CA ASP A 118 17.03 -13.44 -5.40
C ASP A 118 16.00 -12.30 -5.27
N MET A 119 16.23 -11.44 -4.29
CA MET A 119 15.39 -10.30 -3.93
C MET A 119 16.04 -8.96 -4.29
N ASP A 120 17.19 -8.97 -4.96
CA ASP A 120 17.94 -7.76 -5.31
C ASP A 120 17.15 -6.90 -6.31
N VAL A 121 17.24 -5.58 -6.14
CA VAL A 121 16.62 -4.59 -7.03
C VAL A 121 17.66 -3.55 -7.46
N ILE A 122 17.62 -3.20 -8.75
CA ILE A 122 18.44 -2.14 -9.34
C ILE A 122 17.51 -1.02 -9.83
N LEU A 123 17.68 0.17 -9.26
CA LEU A 123 16.89 1.36 -9.58
C LEU A 123 17.70 2.33 -10.43
N GLY A 124 17.05 2.84 -11.48
CA GLY A 124 17.66 3.79 -12.41
C GLY A 124 18.76 3.15 -13.26
N ILE A 125 18.43 2.05 -13.95
CA ILE A 125 19.40 1.22 -14.69
C ILE A 125 20.20 1.97 -15.78
N GLN A 126 19.72 3.13 -16.24
CA GLN A 126 20.41 3.97 -17.22
C GLN A 126 21.36 5.00 -16.61
N ALA A 127 21.31 5.21 -15.28
CA ALA A 127 22.25 6.09 -14.61
C ALA A 127 23.65 5.45 -14.60
N ASP A 128 24.70 6.27 -14.57
CA ASP A 128 26.09 5.78 -14.52
C ASP A 128 26.37 5.00 -13.23
N LYS A 129 25.68 5.36 -12.14
CA LYS A 129 25.79 4.75 -10.81
C LYS A 129 24.38 4.36 -10.32
N PRO A 130 23.78 3.28 -10.84
CA PRO A 130 22.44 2.87 -10.44
C PRO A 130 22.39 2.50 -8.95
N LEU A 131 21.24 2.69 -8.31
CA LEU A 131 21.03 2.34 -6.91
C LEU A 131 20.66 0.86 -6.80
N THR A 132 21.56 0.04 -6.23
CA THR A 132 21.30 -1.37 -5.93
C THR A 132 20.97 -1.58 -4.45
N VAL A 133 19.90 -2.32 -4.18
CA VAL A 133 19.45 -2.73 -2.85
C VAL A 133 19.19 -4.24 -2.79
N LYS A 134 19.32 -4.85 -1.61
CA LYS A 134 19.16 -6.31 -1.42
C LYS A 134 17.74 -6.80 -1.23
N ILE A 135 16.83 -5.89 -0.94
CA ILE A 135 15.42 -6.20 -0.74
C ILE A 135 14.58 -5.16 -1.47
N PRO A 136 13.39 -5.51 -1.96
CA PRO A 136 12.52 -4.59 -2.69
C PRO A 136 11.76 -3.60 -1.78
N LEU A 137 12.07 -3.61 -0.47
CA LEU A 137 11.41 -2.78 0.54
C LEU A 137 12.36 -1.66 0.97
N LEU A 138 11.99 -0.42 0.70
CA LEU A 138 12.77 0.78 1.00
C LEU A 138 12.07 1.57 2.12
N ILE A 139 12.85 2.31 2.91
CA ILE A 139 12.31 3.20 3.95
C ILE A 139 11.99 4.54 3.30
N GLY A 140 10.70 4.88 3.26
CA GLY A 140 10.20 6.09 2.59
C GLY A 140 10.58 7.39 3.29
N GLY A 141 10.57 8.49 2.53
CA GLY A 141 10.97 9.82 2.99
C GLY A 141 10.07 10.37 4.09
N MET A 142 10.62 10.53 5.29
CA MET A 142 9.98 11.17 6.44
C MET A 142 10.90 12.27 6.96
N ALA A 143 10.39 13.51 6.96
CA ALA A 143 11.21 14.71 7.15
C ALA A 143 11.80 14.83 8.56
N TYR A 144 13.12 14.96 8.67
CA TYR A 144 13.77 15.44 9.90
C TYR A 144 13.24 16.84 10.26
N GLY A 145 12.97 17.10 11.54
CA GLY A 145 12.61 18.43 12.03
C GLY A 145 11.16 18.84 11.81
N LEU A 146 10.62 18.57 10.61
CA LEU A 146 9.22 18.85 10.27
C LEU A 146 8.26 17.72 10.67
N ALA A 147 8.80 16.52 10.86
CA ALA A 147 8.04 15.36 11.29
C ALA A 147 8.80 14.56 12.36
N LEU A 148 9.93 13.97 11.99
CA LEU A 148 10.66 13.04 12.84
C LEU A 148 11.80 13.70 13.62
N SER A 149 12.05 13.18 14.81
CA SER A 149 13.21 13.54 15.62
C SER A 149 14.51 13.03 15.01
N GLU A 150 15.64 13.51 15.54
CA GLU A 150 16.97 13.05 15.12
C GLU A 150 17.14 11.56 15.40
N GLU A 151 16.78 11.13 16.61
CA GLU A 151 16.88 9.76 17.10
C GLU A 151 16.12 8.79 16.19
N ALA A 152 14.92 9.17 15.76
CA ALA A 152 14.11 8.38 14.83
C ALA A 152 14.79 8.27 13.45
N LYS A 153 15.35 9.36 12.93
CA LYS A 153 16.04 9.39 11.64
C LYS A 153 17.31 8.53 11.65
N LEU A 154 18.11 8.62 12.71
CA LEU A 154 19.31 7.79 12.88
C LEU A 154 18.97 6.30 13.04
N ALA A 155 17.90 5.96 13.76
CA ALA A 155 17.44 4.57 13.89
C ALA A 155 17.01 3.98 12.54
N LEU A 156 16.30 4.75 11.71
CA LEU A 156 15.92 4.34 10.34
C LEU A 156 17.15 4.18 9.44
N ALA A 157 18.12 5.08 9.53
CA ALA A 157 19.37 5.00 8.80
C ALA A 157 20.15 3.72 9.15
N ARG A 158 20.33 3.43 10.45
CA ARG A 158 20.96 2.18 10.93
C ARG A 158 20.22 0.93 10.44
N ALA A 159 18.89 0.93 10.51
CA ALA A 159 18.09 -0.19 10.00
C ALA A 159 18.29 -0.40 8.49
N SER A 160 18.33 0.68 7.70
CA SER A 160 18.56 0.58 6.25
C SER A 160 19.91 -0.07 5.93
N LYS A 161 20.95 0.26 6.70
CA LYS A 161 22.30 -0.30 6.57
C LYS A 161 22.34 -1.79 6.87
N LEU A 162 21.68 -2.21 7.96
CA LEU A 162 21.58 -3.63 8.34
C LEU A 162 20.84 -4.46 7.29
N LEU A 163 19.77 -3.91 6.72
CA LEU A 163 18.97 -4.54 5.68
C LEU A 163 19.59 -4.46 4.27
N GLN A 164 20.68 -3.71 4.10
CA GLN A 164 21.27 -3.39 2.80
C GLN A 164 20.23 -2.82 1.80
N THR A 165 19.36 -1.96 2.33
CA THR A 165 18.35 -1.20 1.59
C THR A 165 18.59 0.30 1.72
N ALA A 166 17.71 1.12 1.15
CA ALA A 166 17.82 2.57 1.20
C ALA A 166 16.84 3.21 2.19
N THR A 167 17.27 4.32 2.78
CA THR A 167 16.42 5.27 3.52
C THR A 167 16.38 6.61 2.78
N CYS A 168 15.28 7.34 2.95
CA CYS A 168 15.08 8.64 2.30
C CYS A 168 14.98 9.78 3.33
N SER A 169 15.63 10.90 3.04
CA SER A 169 15.72 12.08 3.92
C SER A 169 14.35 12.66 4.29
N GLY A 170 13.39 12.60 3.35
CA GLY A 170 12.17 13.40 3.40
C GLY A 170 12.44 14.90 3.15
N GLU A 171 11.38 15.69 3.25
CA GLU A 171 11.39 17.12 2.86
C GLU A 171 12.06 18.06 3.90
N GLY A 172 12.55 17.51 5.01
CA GLY A 172 13.13 18.28 6.10
C GLY A 172 14.50 18.89 5.76
N PRO A 173 15.02 19.77 6.64
CA PRO A 173 16.41 20.21 6.58
C PRO A 173 17.38 19.01 6.56
N PHE A 174 18.56 19.21 5.96
CA PHE A 174 19.55 18.14 5.85
C PHE A 174 20.14 17.81 7.23
N LEU A 175 20.06 16.54 7.63
CA LEU A 175 20.68 16.02 8.86
C LEU A 175 22.01 15.35 8.49
N PRO A 176 23.18 15.94 8.82
CA PRO A 176 24.48 15.43 8.38
C PRO A 176 24.80 14.00 8.82
N GLU A 177 24.32 13.58 9.99
CA GLU A 177 24.57 12.27 10.56
C GLU A 177 23.75 11.14 9.89
N GLU A 178 22.62 11.48 9.25
CA GLU A 178 21.75 10.49 8.62
C GLU A 178 22.45 9.67 7.52
N PRO A 179 23.14 10.28 6.52
CA PRO A 179 23.86 9.51 5.50
C PRO A 179 25.05 8.71 6.07
N GLU A 180 25.66 9.13 7.18
CA GLU A 180 26.78 8.41 7.80
C GLU A 180 26.36 7.07 8.44
N GLU A 181 25.14 7.06 9.00
CA GLU A 181 24.52 5.88 9.61
C GLU A 181 23.78 5.01 8.58
N ALA A 182 23.43 5.58 7.42
CA ALA A 182 22.75 4.87 6.35
C ALA A 182 23.68 3.93 5.56
N GLY A 183 23.10 2.89 4.95
CA GLY A 183 23.80 2.07 3.97
C GLY A 183 23.69 2.66 2.56
N LYS A 184 22.44 2.94 2.17
CA LYS A 184 22.08 3.66 0.94
C LYS A 184 21.19 4.84 1.27
N PHE A 185 21.52 6.01 0.74
CA PHE A 185 20.85 7.26 1.11
C PHE A 185 20.19 7.94 -0.09
N ILE A 186 18.90 8.21 0.04
CA ILE A 186 18.11 8.93 -0.95
C ILE A 186 17.86 10.34 -0.42
N LEU A 187 18.36 11.35 -1.13
CA LEU A 187 18.20 12.75 -0.74
C LEU A 187 17.07 13.41 -1.53
N GLN A 188 16.08 13.97 -0.82
CA GLN A 188 15.01 14.72 -1.48
C GLN A 188 15.44 16.14 -1.87
N ILE A 189 15.22 16.47 -3.14
CA ILE A 189 15.15 17.84 -3.65
C ILE A 189 13.69 18.28 -3.49
N CYS A 190 13.46 19.26 -2.62
CA CYS A 190 12.12 19.58 -2.13
C CYS A 190 11.78 21.05 -2.37
N ARG A 191 10.54 21.41 -2.05
CA ARG A 191 9.96 22.70 -2.43
C ARG A 191 10.23 23.82 -1.41
N TRP A 192 11.22 23.67 -0.53
CA TRP A 192 11.53 24.68 0.47
C TRP A 192 12.52 25.72 -0.07
N PRO A 193 12.27 27.03 0.12
CA PRO A 193 13.12 28.08 -0.44
C PRO A 193 14.58 28.00 0.02
N THR A 194 14.83 27.71 1.30
CA THR A 194 16.16 27.89 1.91
C THR A 194 17.02 26.62 1.87
N TRP A 195 16.46 25.42 2.02
CA TRP A 195 17.22 24.15 1.96
C TRP A 195 16.81 23.23 0.82
N GLY A 196 15.73 23.52 0.10
CA GLY A 196 15.13 22.57 -0.85
C GLY A 196 15.98 22.26 -2.08
N ALA A 197 16.81 23.22 -2.50
CA ALA A 197 17.75 23.07 -3.62
C ALA A 197 18.95 22.16 -3.29
N ARG A 198 19.22 21.95 -1.99
CA ARG A 198 20.41 21.28 -1.41
C ARG A 198 21.74 21.91 -1.86
N THR A 199 22.79 21.74 -1.08
CA THR A 199 24.15 22.12 -1.50
C THR A 199 24.82 20.98 -2.27
N ASP A 200 25.90 21.27 -3.01
CA ASP A 200 26.66 20.23 -3.72
C ASP A 200 27.31 19.23 -2.75
N GLN A 201 27.69 19.68 -1.55
CA GLN A 201 28.20 18.82 -0.51
C GLN A 201 27.14 17.84 -0.01
N GLU A 202 25.89 18.29 0.15
CA GLU A 202 24.77 17.43 0.54
C GLU A 202 24.41 16.44 -0.57
N ILE A 203 24.34 16.90 -1.83
CA ILE A 203 24.07 16.02 -2.98
C ILE A 203 25.14 14.93 -3.11
N ALA A 204 26.40 15.24 -2.82
CA ALA A 204 27.49 14.29 -2.89
C ALA A 204 27.38 13.13 -1.87
N THR A 205 26.55 13.24 -0.83
CA THR A 205 26.33 12.14 0.13
C THR A 205 25.23 11.16 -0.31
N ALA A 206 24.52 11.43 -1.40
CA ALA A 206 23.38 10.63 -1.84
C ALA A 206 23.78 9.54 -2.84
N ASP A 207 23.10 8.39 -2.77
CA ASP A 207 23.15 7.33 -3.79
C ASP A 207 22.05 7.52 -4.85
N MET A 208 21.02 8.32 -4.55
CA MET A 208 19.95 8.71 -5.48
C MET A 208 19.34 10.03 -5.03
N LEU A 209 18.94 10.89 -5.97
CA LEU A 209 18.15 12.08 -5.68
C LEU A 209 16.67 11.81 -5.93
N GLU A 210 15.79 12.41 -5.14
CA GLU A 210 14.34 12.33 -5.33
C GLU A 210 13.73 13.73 -5.39
N VAL A 211 13.29 14.16 -6.57
CA VAL A 211 12.55 15.41 -6.75
C VAL A 211 11.12 15.20 -6.23
N GLN A 212 10.78 15.89 -5.15
CA GLN A 212 9.47 15.79 -4.51
C GLN A 212 8.51 16.82 -5.11
N MET A 213 7.41 16.34 -5.71
CA MET A 213 6.30 17.17 -6.19
C MET A 213 5.00 16.92 -5.43
N GLY A 214 4.82 15.72 -4.87
CA GLY A 214 3.66 15.41 -4.03
C GLY A 214 3.78 14.04 -3.37
N GLN A 215 2.88 13.78 -2.42
CA GLN A 215 2.77 12.50 -1.72
C GLN A 215 1.30 12.15 -1.46
N GLY A 216 1.02 10.90 -1.11
CA GLY A 216 -0.34 10.37 -1.05
C GLY A 216 -1.29 11.08 -0.06
N ALA A 217 -0.75 11.72 0.97
CA ALA A 217 -1.52 12.40 2.03
C ALA A 217 -1.40 13.93 2.02
N ASP A 218 -0.52 14.51 1.18
CA ASP A 218 -0.33 15.95 1.09
C ASP A 218 0.18 16.35 -0.29
N VAL A 219 -0.44 17.38 -0.86
CA VAL A 219 -0.04 17.99 -2.13
C VAL A 219 -0.33 19.49 -2.09
N GLY A 220 0.47 20.25 -2.83
CA GLY A 220 0.34 21.70 -2.93
C GLY A 220 1.05 22.48 -1.82
N PRO A 221 0.66 23.73 -1.55
CA PRO A 221 1.33 24.58 -0.59
C PRO A 221 1.07 24.08 0.84
N THR A 222 2.12 24.16 1.65
CA THR A 222 2.13 23.82 3.07
C THR A 222 3.01 24.84 3.79
N SER A 223 2.59 25.25 4.99
CA SER A 223 3.36 26.12 5.88
C SER A 223 3.50 25.47 7.23
N VAL A 224 4.69 25.54 7.82
CA VAL A 224 4.99 25.05 9.15
C VAL A 224 5.32 26.25 10.04
N GLU A 225 4.54 26.44 11.10
CA GLU A 225 4.80 27.49 12.09
C GLU A 225 6.17 27.26 12.75
N ALA A 226 6.90 28.34 13.01
CA ALA A 226 8.26 28.29 13.58
C ALA A 226 8.35 27.41 14.83
N VAL A 227 7.36 27.54 15.73
CA VAL A 227 7.27 26.80 17.00
C VAL A 227 7.34 25.27 16.84
N ASN A 228 6.91 24.75 15.68
CA ASN A 228 6.86 23.30 15.46
C ASN A 228 8.19 22.68 15.03
N PHE A 229 9.21 23.49 14.68
CA PHE A 229 10.52 22.99 14.26
C PHE A 229 11.70 23.77 14.87
N GLU A 230 11.47 24.48 15.98
CA GLU A 230 12.52 25.22 16.70
C GLU A 230 13.70 24.33 17.12
N GLY A 231 14.87 24.94 17.28
CA GLY A 231 16.09 24.26 17.69
C GLY A 231 16.96 23.86 16.51
N ARG A 232 17.47 22.62 16.51
CA ARG A 232 18.45 22.16 15.52
C ARG A 232 17.91 22.14 14.09
N ALA A 233 16.65 21.74 13.91
CA ALA A 233 16.02 21.75 12.59
C ALA A 233 15.95 23.17 12.00
N GLN A 234 15.55 24.17 12.79
CA GLN A 234 15.59 25.57 12.38
C GLN A 234 17.02 26.01 11.99
N GLN A 235 18.03 25.69 12.80
CA GLN A 235 19.42 26.05 12.49
C GLN A 235 19.88 25.46 11.16
N LEU A 236 19.61 24.18 10.92
CA LEU A 236 19.96 23.48 9.69
C LEU A 236 19.12 23.95 8.48
N SER A 237 17.93 24.51 8.72
CA SER A 237 17.07 25.07 7.67
C SER A 237 17.57 26.41 7.11
N GLY A 238 18.45 27.10 7.85
CA GLY A 238 18.90 28.46 7.53
C GLY A 238 17.85 29.56 7.77
N LEU A 239 16.68 29.23 8.33
CA LEU A 239 15.63 30.19 8.69
C LEU A 239 15.95 30.92 9.99
N ALA A 240 15.50 32.17 10.09
CA ALA A 240 15.67 32.96 11.31
C ALA A 240 14.76 32.48 12.45
N PRO A 241 15.10 32.76 13.72
CA PRO A 241 14.20 32.54 14.84
C PRO A 241 12.82 33.18 14.62
N ASN A 242 11.76 32.42 14.90
CA ASN A 242 10.34 32.79 14.67
C ASN A 242 9.91 32.94 13.20
N GLU A 243 10.77 32.62 12.23
CA GLU A 243 10.38 32.60 10.82
C GLU A 243 9.64 31.29 10.48
N PRO A 244 8.41 31.35 9.95
CA PRO A 244 7.70 30.16 9.51
C PRO A 244 8.32 29.60 8.22
N ALA A 245 8.34 28.29 8.08
CA ALA A 245 8.70 27.65 6.82
C ALA A 245 7.49 27.66 5.88
N VAL A 246 7.64 28.22 4.67
CA VAL A 246 6.59 28.24 3.64
C VAL A 246 7.09 27.54 2.38
N ALA A 247 6.37 26.51 1.94
CA ALA A 247 6.75 25.75 0.76
C ALA A 247 6.41 26.53 -0.52
N LEU A 248 7.30 26.41 -1.52
CA LEU A 248 7.08 26.83 -2.89
C LEU A 248 6.12 25.84 -3.61
N PRO A 249 5.51 26.26 -4.73
CA PRO A 249 4.74 25.36 -5.58
C PRO A 249 5.58 24.22 -6.20
N ALA A 250 6.85 24.48 -6.48
CA ALA A 250 7.81 23.55 -7.09
C ALA A 250 9.21 23.78 -6.48
N PRO A 251 10.20 22.90 -6.74
CA PRO A 251 11.56 23.07 -6.24
C PRO A 251 12.15 24.45 -6.60
N PRO A 252 13.04 25.01 -5.76
CA PRO A 252 13.70 26.28 -6.08
C PRO A 252 14.34 26.25 -7.46
N GLY A 253 14.01 27.26 -8.28
CA GLY A 253 14.44 27.35 -9.68
C GLY A 253 13.35 26.99 -10.70
N VAL A 254 12.24 26.37 -10.30
CA VAL A 254 11.10 26.06 -11.17
C VAL A 254 9.90 26.93 -10.80
N GLN A 255 9.47 27.83 -11.70
CA GLN A 255 8.28 28.67 -11.53
C GLN A 255 7.19 28.34 -12.55
N SER A 256 7.57 27.74 -13.66
CA SER A 256 6.71 27.35 -14.77
C SER A 256 7.23 26.07 -15.44
N GLU A 257 6.42 25.47 -16.30
CA GLU A 257 6.80 24.27 -17.06
C GLU A 257 8.06 24.48 -17.91
N ALA A 258 8.31 25.71 -18.38
CA ALA A 258 9.45 26.05 -19.22
C ALA A 258 10.80 25.98 -18.48
N ASP A 259 10.80 25.98 -17.14
CA ASP A 259 12.01 25.98 -16.33
C ASP A 259 12.55 24.56 -16.08
N TRP A 260 11.72 23.53 -16.28
CA TRP A 260 12.09 22.14 -16.01
C TRP A 260 13.34 21.65 -16.78
N PRO A 261 13.52 21.94 -18.08
CA PRO A 261 14.70 21.48 -18.81
C PRO A 261 16.01 22.03 -18.23
N ASP A 262 16.03 23.30 -17.85
CA ASP A 262 17.20 23.95 -17.26
C ASP A 262 17.46 23.43 -15.84
N PHE A 263 16.40 23.32 -15.02
CA PHE A 263 16.49 22.71 -13.69
C PHE A 263 17.05 21.29 -13.74
N MET A 264 16.54 20.45 -14.64
CA MET A 264 16.98 19.06 -14.77
C MET A 264 18.40 18.95 -15.31
N ARG A 265 18.81 19.82 -16.23
CA ARG A 265 20.19 19.88 -16.72
C ARG A 265 21.16 20.17 -15.58
N ASP A 266 20.86 21.19 -14.78
CA ASP A 266 21.71 21.60 -13.65
C ASP A 266 21.72 20.52 -12.56
N LEU A 267 20.57 19.95 -12.22
CA LEU A 267 20.48 18.87 -11.24
C LEU A 267 21.24 17.62 -11.69
N ARG A 268 21.13 17.24 -12.98
CA ARG A 268 21.86 16.10 -13.55
C ARG A 268 23.37 16.30 -13.50
N GLN A 269 23.86 17.52 -13.75
CA GLN A 269 25.27 17.84 -13.61
C GLN A 269 25.73 17.67 -12.15
N ARG A 270 24.96 18.17 -11.19
CA ARG A 270 25.26 18.08 -9.75
C ARG A 270 25.18 16.65 -9.21
N ALA A 271 24.26 15.84 -9.73
CA ALA A 271 24.06 14.44 -9.37
C ALA A 271 25.26 13.55 -9.73
N ASN A 272 26.11 13.95 -10.69
CA ASN A 272 27.37 13.27 -11.01
C ASN A 272 27.22 11.74 -11.21
N GLY A 273 26.20 11.35 -11.97
CA GLY A 273 25.95 9.98 -12.41
C GLY A 273 25.02 9.15 -11.53
N ILE A 274 24.59 9.63 -10.35
CA ILE A 274 23.55 8.94 -9.56
C ILE A 274 22.15 9.13 -10.18
N PRO A 275 21.18 8.24 -9.90
CA PRO A 275 19.84 8.35 -10.47
C PRO A 275 19.08 9.54 -9.88
N ILE A 276 18.16 10.09 -10.68
CA ILE A 276 17.22 11.12 -10.26
C ILE A 276 15.81 10.55 -10.39
N ALA A 277 15.13 10.44 -9.27
CA ALA A 277 13.75 10.01 -9.14
C ALA A 277 12.79 11.21 -9.14
N LEU A 278 11.58 11.01 -9.65
CA LEU A 278 10.45 11.93 -9.47
C LEU A 278 9.41 11.30 -8.55
N LYS A 279 9.09 11.95 -7.42
CA LYS A 279 8.01 11.53 -6.52
C LYS A 279 6.76 12.37 -6.72
N ILE A 280 5.66 11.70 -7.07
CA ILE A 280 4.34 12.31 -7.33
C ILE A 280 3.22 11.59 -6.58
N MET A 281 2.19 12.36 -6.22
CA MET A 281 0.89 11.80 -5.84
C MET A 281 0.23 11.19 -7.09
N ALA A 282 -0.37 10.01 -6.94
CA ALA A 282 -1.18 9.42 -8.01
C ALA A 282 -2.47 10.20 -8.24
N THR A 283 -2.72 10.67 -9.46
CA THR A 283 -3.95 11.40 -9.85
C THR A 283 -4.58 10.81 -11.11
N ASP A 284 -5.71 11.38 -11.55
CA ASP A 284 -6.31 11.05 -12.85
C ASP A 284 -5.45 11.55 -14.04
N ARG A 285 -4.52 12.48 -13.82
CA ARG A 285 -3.59 13.03 -14.83
C ARG A 285 -2.26 12.30 -14.91
N LEU A 286 -2.16 11.11 -14.29
CA LEU A 286 -0.91 10.38 -14.14
C LEU A 286 -0.10 10.25 -15.45
N GLU A 287 -0.70 9.86 -16.57
CA GLU A 287 0.03 9.70 -17.84
C GLU A 287 0.58 11.03 -18.40
N GLU A 288 -0.05 12.17 -18.09
CA GLU A 288 0.47 13.50 -18.45
C GLU A 288 1.77 13.76 -17.68
N GLU A 289 1.76 13.54 -16.35
CA GLU A 289 2.95 13.69 -15.49
C GLU A 289 4.06 12.71 -15.88
N LEU A 290 3.72 11.46 -16.18
CA LEU A 290 4.69 10.45 -16.65
C LEU A 290 5.31 10.86 -17.99
N SER A 291 4.55 11.51 -18.87
CA SER A 291 5.07 11.98 -20.15
C SER A 291 6.13 13.06 -19.98
N VAL A 292 5.88 14.00 -19.05
CA VAL A 292 6.83 15.04 -18.69
C VAL A 292 8.07 14.41 -18.05
N ALA A 293 7.87 13.50 -17.08
CA ALA A 293 8.97 12.82 -16.40
C ALA A 293 9.91 12.07 -17.37
N VAL A 294 9.34 11.33 -18.33
CA VAL A 294 10.10 10.64 -19.38
C VAL A 294 10.86 11.64 -20.24
N SER A 295 10.21 12.73 -20.66
CA SER A 295 10.84 13.75 -21.52
C SER A 295 12.01 14.49 -20.85
N LEU A 296 11.93 14.66 -19.53
CA LEU A 296 12.96 15.28 -18.70
C LEU A 296 14.09 14.32 -18.31
N GLY A 297 13.96 13.03 -18.64
CA GLY A 297 14.99 12.03 -18.39
C GLY A 297 15.13 11.67 -16.91
N PHE A 298 14.03 11.56 -16.17
CA PHE A 298 14.05 10.93 -14.84
C PHE A 298 14.33 9.41 -14.98
N ASP A 299 15.16 8.87 -14.09
CA ASP A 299 15.58 7.47 -14.12
C ASP A 299 14.60 6.56 -13.36
N VAL A 300 13.90 7.14 -12.38
CA VAL A 300 13.00 6.45 -11.48
C VAL A 300 11.73 7.30 -11.30
N ILE A 301 10.58 6.65 -11.25
CA ILE A 301 9.32 7.31 -10.92
C ILE A 301 8.76 6.66 -9.65
N MET A 302 8.45 7.49 -8.67
CA MET A 302 7.90 7.12 -7.39
C MET A 302 6.44 7.58 -7.32
N ILE A 303 5.51 6.62 -7.34
CA ILE A 303 4.07 6.91 -7.31
C ILE A 303 3.53 6.62 -5.92
N ASP A 304 2.98 7.65 -5.29
CA ASP A 304 2.37 7.54 -3.96
C ASP A 304 0.84 7.61 -4.08
N GLY A 305 0.15 6.52 -3.75
CA GLY A 305 -1.31 6.45 -3.80
C GLY A 305 -1.98 7.16 -2.62
N ALA A 306 -3.28 7.44 -2.73
CA ALA A 306 -4.08 8.14 -1.72
C ALA A 306 -4.07 7.50 -0.30
N GLY A 307 -3.59 6.26 -0.17
CA GLY A 307 -3.35 5.60 1.12
C GLY A 307 -2.04 5.99 1.81
N GLY A 308 -1.29 6.96 1.26
CA GLY A 308 -0.05 7.48 1.84
C GLY A 308 -0.27 8.12 3.21
N GLY A 309 0.82 8.23 3.98
CA GLY A 309 0.81 8.86 5.30
C GLY A 309 1.42 10.25 5.30
N SER A 310 1.09 11.05 6.31
CA SER A 310 1.74 12.33 6.61
C SER A 310 1.83 12.51 8.13
N HIS A 311 2.82 13.27 8.60
CA HIS A 311 2.94 13.61 10.02
C HIS A 311 1.73 14.41 10.50
N ALA A 312 1.35 15.44 9.74
CA ALA A 312 0.25 16.33 10.08
C ALA A 312 -0.23 17.06 8.82
N THR A 313 -1.39 16.67 8.29
CA THR A 313 -2.02 17.36 7.16
C THR A 313 -3.53 17.48 7.37
N ALA A 314 -4.16 18.45 6.73
CA ALA A 314 -5.61 18.64 6.77
C ALA A 314 -6.34 17.36 6.31
N PRO A 315 -7.36 16.88 7.04
CA PRO A 315 -8.14 15.68 6.68
C PRO A 315 -8.64 15.69 5.23
N VAL A 316 -9.06 16.85 4.70
CA VAL A 316 -9.52 16.98 3.31
C VAL A 316 -8.46 16.56 2.29
N LYS A 317 -7.18 16.90 2.50
CA LYS A 317 -6.08 16.49 1.60
C LYS A 317 -5.78 15.00 1.71
N GLN A 318 -6.01 14.39 2.87
CA GLN A 318 -5.78 12.96 3.08
C GLN A 318 -6.92 12.12 2.52
N ASP A 319 -8.16 12.59 2.71
CA ASP A 319 -9.35 11.80 2.44
C ASP A 319 -9.84 11.95 0.99
N ASP A 320 -9.65 13.12 0.37
CA ASP A 320 -10.34 13.48 -0.86
C ASP A 320 -9.42 13.78 -2.05
N PHE A 321 -8.10 13.58 -1.92
CA PHE A 321 -7.12 13.81 -2.97
C PHE A 321 -6.43 12.52 -3.41
N GLY A 322 -6.12 12.46 -4.71
CA GLY A 322 -5.40 11.35 -5.33
C GLY A 322 -6.26 10.10 -5.59
N ILE A 323 -5.62 9.07 -6.15
CA ILE A 323 -6.23 7.77 -6.44
C ILE A 323 -5.50 6.64 -5.72
N PRO A 324 -6.15 5.48 -5.48
CA PRO A 324 -5.51 4.36 -4.80
C PRO A 324 -4.38 3.75 -5.63
N ILE A 325 -3.35 3.25 -4.94
CA ILE A 325 -2.11 2.80 -5.59
C ILE A 325 -2.32 1.66 -6.59
N LEU A 326 -3.28 0.77 -6.35
CA LEU A 326 -3.58 -0.34 -7.27
C LEU A 326 -3.93 0.16 -8.68
N TYR A 327 -4.73 1.24 -8.78
CA TYR A 327 -5.10 1.85 -10.05
C TYR A 327 -3.89 2.52 -10.71
N ALA A 328 -3.14 3.28 -9.92
CA ALA A 328 -2.02 4.06 -10.39
C ALA A 328 -0.88 3.17 -10.92
N LEU A 329 -0.54 2.11 -10.19
CA LEU A 329 0.50 1.15 -10.56
C LEU A 329 0.25 0.57 -11.95
N LYS A 330 -0.98 0.11 -12.23
CA LYS A 330 -1.28 -0.52 -13.52
C LYS A 330 -1.29 0.46 -14.68
N ARG A 331 -1.78 1.67 -14.45
CA ARG A 331 -1.72 2.78 -15.42
C ARG A 331 -0.28 3.15 -15.73
N ALA A 332 0.53 3.36 -14.70
CA ALA A 332 1.95 3.67 -14.84
C ALA A 332 2.72 2.56 -15.54
N LYS A 333 2.54 1.30 -15.15
CA LYS A 333 3.23 0.17 -15.79
C LYS A 333 2.88 0.04 -17.26
N ARG A 334 1.62 0.27 -17.63
CA ARG A 334 1.18 0.29 -19.04
C ARG A 334 1.83 1.44 -19.79
N TYR A 335 1.85 2.64 -19.22
CA TYR A 335 2.44 3.82 -19.85
C TYR A 335 3.96 3.68 -20.02
N LEU A 336 4.64 3.19 -18.99
CA LEU A 336 6.09 2.99 -18.94
C LEU A 336 6.54 1.69 -19.63
N GLN A 337 5.63 0.97 -20.28
CA GLN A 337 5.99 -0.20 -21.07
C GLN A 337 7.07 0.17 -22.09
N ASP A 338 8.11 -0.68 -22.16
CA ASP A 338 9.30 -0.54 -23.00
C ASP A 338 10.17 0.70 -22.72
N LYS A 339 9.92 1.42 -21.60
CA LYS A 339 10.75 2.53 -21.14
C LYS A 339 11.69 2.04 -20.03
N PRO A 340 12.99 2.40 -20.10
CA PRO A 340 13.99 1.95 -19.13
C PRO A 340 13.98 2.80 -17.85
N ILE A 341 12.80 3.00 -17.27
CA ILE A 341 12.56 3.77 -16.05
C ILE A 341 12.07 2.82 -14.96
N SER A 342 12.70 2.88 -13.79
CA SER A 342 12.26 2.08 -12.64
C SER A 342 11.02 2.69 -11.99
N LEU A 343 10.14 1.85 -11.47
CA LEU A 343 8.88 2.24 -10.85
C LEU A 343 8.86 1.82 -9.37
N ILE A 344 8.87 2.80 -8.48
CA ILE A 344 8.66 2.59 -7.05
C ILE A 344 7.22 3.00 -6.72
N VAL A 345 6.56 2.26 -5.82
CA VAL A 345 5.19 2.58 -5.37
C VAL A 345 5.06 2.69 -3.85
N SER A 346 4.14 3.52 -3.38
CA SER A 346 3.69 3.58 -1.98
C SER A 346 2.21 3.92 -1.87
N GLY A 347 1.72 3.99 -0.63
CA GLY A 347 0.36 4.39 -0.30
C GLY A 347 -0.50 3.21 0.16
N GLY A 348 -0.38 2.85 1.45
CA GLY A 348 -1.25 1.87 2.10
C GLY A 348 -0.75 0.41 2.09
N PHE A 349 0.57 0.19 2.06
CA PHE A 349 1.17 -1.14 2.21
C PHE A 349 1.39 -1.47 3.70
N PHE A 350 0.79 -2.56 4.16
CA PHE A 350 0.87 -3.02 5.55
C PHE A 350 1.35 -4.46 5.71
N THR A 351 1.27 -5.29 4.66
CA THR A 351 1.61 -6.72 4.73
C THR A 351 2.58 -7.13 3.61
N PRO A 352 3.39 -8.18 3.82
CA PRO A 352 4.30 -8.70 2.79
C PRO A 352 3.54 -9.17 1.55
N GLY A 353 2.34 -9.76 1.72
CA GLY A 353 1.49 -10.17 0.60
C GLY A 353 1.03 -9.01 -0.28
N GLN A 354 0.72 -7.83 0.29
CA GLN A 354 0.40 -6.64 -0.50
C GLN A 354 1.62 -6.16 -1.30
N CYS A 355 2.80 -6.14 -0.66
CA CYS A 355 4.05 -5.75 -1.30
C CYS A 355 4.39 -6.69 -2.47
N LEU A 356 4.38 -8.00 -2.26
CA LEU A 356 4.68 -8.99 -3.29
C LEU A 356 3.69 -8.94 -4.47
N LYS A 357 2.40 -8.71 -4.18
CA LYS A 357 1.39 -8.52 -5.25
C LYS A 357 1.65 -7.26 -6.07
N ALA A 358 2.10 -6.17 -5.46
CA ALA A 358 2.48 -4.97 -6.21
C ALA A 358 3.72 -5.20 -7.09
N LEU A 359 4.72 -5.94 -6.58
CA LEU A 359 5.89 -6.34 -7.37
C LEU A 359 5.46 -7.22 -8.55
N ALA A 360 4.59 -8.22 -8.33
CA ALA A 360 4.04 -9.05 -9.40
C ALA A 360 3.25 -8.25 -10.45
N LEU A 361 2.61 -7.14 -10.07
CA LEU A 361 1.92 -6.25 -11.00
C LEU A 361 2.85 -5.29 -11.76
N GLY A 362 4.15 -5.29 -11.44
CA GLY A 362 5.21 -4.63 -12.21
C GLY A 362 5.87 -3.43 -11.54
N ALA A 363 5.70 -3.25 -10.23
CA ALA A 363 6.54 -2.35 -9.44
C ALA A 363 7.94 -2.97 -9.26
N ASP A 364 8.98 -2.14 -9.24
CA ASP A 364 10.36 -2.58 -9.02
C ASP A 364 10.72 -2.55 -7.52
N ALA A 365 10.18 -1.59 -6.76
CA ALA A 365 10.34 -1.51 -5.30
C ALA A 365 9.13 -0.86 -4.60
N ILE A 366 9.06 -1.02 -3.28
CA ILE A 366 7.99 -0.50 -2.43
C ILE A 366 8.57 0.42 -1.36
N TYR A 367 8.08 1.66 -1.28
CA TYR A 367 8.35 2.55 -0.13
C TYR A 367 7.39 2.25 1.02
N LEU A 368 7.96 2.05 2.20
CA LEU A 368 7.22 1.88 3.45
C LEU A 368 7.51 3.06 4.38
N GLY A 369 6.46 3.74 4.85
CA GLY A 369 6.54 4.81 5.85
C GLY A 369 5.94 4.37 7.18
N THR A 370 4.65 4.04 7.19
CA THR A 370 3.91 3.70 8.42
C THR A 370 4.46 2.48 9.15
N ILE A 371 4.83 1.41 8.43
CA ILE A 371 5.41 0.21 9.05
C ILE A 371 6.70 0.53 9.82
N PRO A 372 7.76 1.09 9.19
CA PRO A 372 8.98 1.41 9.92
C PRO A 372 8.74 2.45 11.02
N LEU A 373 7.87 3.45 10.81
CA LEU A 373 7.52 4.45 11.82
C LEU A 373 6.97 3.81 13.10
N LEU A 374 6.01 2.89 12.97
CA LEU A 374 5.42 2.21 14.12
C LEU A 374 6.42 1.23 14.76
N ALA A 375 7.25 0.57 13.95
CA ALA A 375 8.26 -0.37 14.44
C ALA A 375 9.33 0.30 15.31
N LEU A 376 9.68 1.57 15.08
CA LEU A 376 10.59 2.33 15.95
C LEU A 376 10.14 2.32 17.42
N THR A 377 8.82 2.35 17.66
CA THR A 377 8.23 2.43 19.00
C THR A 377 8.01 1.07 19.67
N HIS A 378 8.25 -0.04 18.95
CA HIS A 378 8.01 -1.38 19.46
C HIS A 378 8.87 -1.67 20.70
N ASN A 379 8.26 -2.24 21.75
CA ASN A 379 8.84 -2.45 23.08
C ASN A 379 9.32 -1.18 23.80
N GLN A 380 8.85 0.00 23.38
CA GLN A 380 9.18 1.29 24.01
C GLN A 380 7.93 2.15 24.30
N VAL A 381 6.74 1.63 24.00
CA VAL A 381 5.46 2.38 24.06
C VAL A 381 5.07 2.81 25.48
N ASP A 382 5.58 2.12 26.50
CA ASP A 382 5.39 2.42 27.93
C ASP A 382 6.04 3.76 28.34
N LYS A 383 7.00 4.26 27.55
CA LYS A 383 7.63 5.57 27.77
C LYS A 383 6.69 6.75 27.48
N ALA A 384 5.59 6.53 26.74
CA ALA A 384 4.58 7.56 26.41
C ALA A 384 3.18 7.22 26.96
N THR A 385 2.81 5.95 26.94
CA THR A 385 1.48 5.49 27.42
C THR A 385 1.40 5.50 28.96
N PRO A 386 0.22 5.72 29.56
CA PRO A 386 -1.12 5.88 28.96
C PRO A 386 -1.49 7.31 28.57
N TRP A 387 -0.59 8.28 28.73
CA TRP A 387 -0.92 9.71 28.63
C TRP A 387 -0.84 10.25 27.20
N GLU A 388 0.14 9.79 26.43
CA GLU A 388 0.37 10.22 25.06
C GLU A 388 0.37 9.03 24.08
N PRO A 389 0.04 9.25 22.79
CA PRO A 389 0.20 8.22 21.76
C PRO A 389 1.65 7.76 21.60
N PRO A 390 1.93 6.48 21.30
CA PRO A 390 3.30 5.99 21.12
C PRO A 390 4.14 6.75 20.07
N THR A 391 3.48 7.34 19.06
CA THR A 391 4.14 8.13 18.02
C THR A 391 4.78 9.41 18.54
N THR A 392 4.46 9.87 19.75
CA THR A 392 5.17 11.01 20.34
C THR A 392 6.65 10.71 20.61
N LEU A 393 7.03 9.44 20.78
CA LEU A 393 8.44 9.04 20.93
C LEU A 393 9.31 9.31 19.69
N VAL A 394 8.71 9.52 18.51
CA VAL A 394 9.44 9.68 17.25
C VAL A 394 9.29 11.06 16.63
N TYR A 395 8.37 11.89 17.11
CA TYR A 395 8.10 13.21 16.53
C TYR A 395 9.02 14.30 17.07
N TYR A 396 9.43 15.21 16.17
CA TYR A 396 10.42 16.25 16.50
C TYR A 396 9.93 17.21 17.58
N ASN A 397 8.66 17.59 17.58
CA ASN A 397 8.09 18.55 18.54
C ASN A 397 7.62 17.89 19.86
N SER A 398 7.87 16.59 20.05
CA SER A 398 7.50 15.92 21.29
C SER A 398 8.60 16.03 22.35
N PRO A 399 8.25 16.25 23.64
CA PRO A 399 9.20 16.14 24.75
C PRO A 399 9.66 14.70 24.98
N ALA A 400 8.91 13.69 24.52
CA ALA A 400 9.23 12.28 24.71
C ALA A 400 10.29 11.74 23.73
N LYS A 401 10.65 12.51 22.69
CA LYS A 401 11.58 12.08 21.63
C LYS A 401 12.95 11.64 22.15
N THR A 402 13.45 12.27 23.20
CA THR A 402 14.76 11.96 23.80
C THR A 402 14.77 10.65 24.58
N GLN A 403 13.61 10.02 24.76
CA GLN A 403 13.48 8.73 25.44
C GLN A 403 13.58 7.54 24.46
N LEU A 404 13.59 7.79 23.14
CA LEU A 404 13.72 6.75 22.13
C LEU A 404 15.11 6.12 22.20
N ASP A 405 15.17 4.81 22.42
CA ASP A 405 16.41 4.04 22.28
C ASP A 405 16.63 3.75 20.80
N ILE A 406 17.68 4.36 20.23
CA ILE A 406 18.01 4.32 18.80
C ILE A 406 18.34 2.89 18.36
N ASP A 407 19.11 2.15 19.16
CA ASP A 407 19.58 0.81 18.79
C ASP A 407 18.43 -0.20 18.84
N GLN A 408 17.62 -0.14 19.90
CA GLN A 408 16.42 -0.97 20.00
C GLN A 408 15.44 -0.66 18.87
N ALA A 409 15.25 0.61 18.53
CA ALA A 409 14.37 1.04 17.44
C ALA A 409 14.88 0.55 16.07
N ALA A 410 16.19 0.69 15.80
CA ALA A 410 16.81 0.20 14.57
C ALA A 410 16.66 -1.32 14.40
N ILE A 411 16.85 -2.09 15.49
CA ILE A 411 16.64 -3.55 15.49
C ILE A 411 15.17 -3.90 15.26
N SER A 412 14.22 -3.17 15.86
CA SER A 412 12.79 -3.42 15.63
C SER A 412 12.38 -3.18 14.18
N VAL A 413 12.87 -2.11 13.54
CA VAL A 413 12.65 -1.85 12.11
C VAL A 413 13.30 -2.94 11.24
N THR A 414 14.54 -3.33 11.58
CA THR A 414 15.26 -4.41 10.87
C THR A 414 14.48 -5.72 10.94
N ASN A 415 13.98 -6.10 12.11
CA ASN A 415 13.24 -7.35 12.31
C ASN A 415 11.91 -7.39 11.54
N VAL A 416 11.13 -6.30 11.54
CA VAL A 416 9.85 -6.30 10.79
C VAL A 416 10.07 -6.42 9.29
N LEU A 417 11.03 -5.67 8.72
CA LEU A 417 11.30 -5.73 7.29
C LEU A 417 11.96 -7.05 6.89
N THR A 418 12.81 -7.62 7.74
CA THR A 418 13.38 -8.97 7.54
C THR A 418 12.27 -10.02 7.52
N SER A 419 11.35 -9.99 8.50
CA SER A 419 10.20 -10.90 8.54
C SER A 419 9.34 -10.78 7.29
N MET A 420 9.04 -9.55 6.85
CA MET A 420 8.27 -9.33 5.62
C MET A 420 8.96 -9.95 4.41
N VAL A 421 10.28 -9.76 4.26
CA VAL A 421 11.04 -10.34 3.16
C VAL A 421 11.05 -11.87 3.23
N LEU A 422 11.26 -12.47 4.40
CA LEU A 422 11.22 -13.93 4.57
C LEU A 422 9.85 -14.52 4.20
N GLU A 423 8.75 -13.86 4.56
CA GLU A 423 7.40 -14.27 4.14
C GLU A 423 7.21 -14.14 2.61
N MET A 424 7.80 -13.11 1.99
CA MET A 424 7.78 -12.97 0.53
C MET A 424 8.59 -14.07 -0.16
N GLU A 425 9.76 -14.43 0.35
CA GLU A 425 10.56 -15.55 -0.14
C GLU A 425 9.79 -16.87 -0.04
N GLU A 426 9.06 -17.10 1.05
CA GLU A 426 8.24 -18.31 1.22
C GLU A 426 7.15 -18.41 0.16
N ALA A 427 6.47 -17.30 -0.14
CA ALA A 427 5.52 -17.24 -1.23
C ALA A 427 6.18 -17.49 -2.60
N MET A 428 7.39 -16.95 -2.83
CA MET A 428 8.16 -17.19 -4.06
C MET A 428 8.56 -18.67 -4.22
N ARG A 429 8.99 -19.32 -3.14
CA ARG A 429 9.27 -20.78 -3.12
C ARG A 429 8.02 -21.57 -3.49
N ALA A 430 6.87 -21.24 -2.90
CA ALA A 430 5.59 -21.87 -3.20
C ALA A 430 5.16 -21.70 -4.67
N LEU A 431 5.46 -20.54 -5.28
CA LEU A 431 5.23 -20.26 -6.70
C LEU A 431 6.23 -20.95 -7.65
N GLY A 432 7.31 -21.53 -7.11
CA GLY A 432 8.37 -22.12 -7.92
C GLY A 432 9.20 -21.07 -8.65
N LYS A 433 9.52 -19.94 -7.99
CA LYS A 433 10.22 -18.78 -8.57
C LYS A 433 11.48 -18.49 -7.76
N SER A 434 12.65 -18.44 -8.41
CA SER A 434 13.94 -18.24 -7.72
C SER A 434 14.42 -16.79 -7.71
N SER A 435 13.76 -15.88 -8.42
CA SER A 435 14.08 -14.45 -8.44
C SER A 435 12.81 -13.62 -8.62
N LEU A 436 12.78 -12.40 -8.05
CA LEU A 436 11.73 -11.41 -8.30
C LEU A 436 11.52 -11.12 -9.79
N GLN A 437 12.56 -11.28 -10.62
CA GLN A 437 12.47 -11.08 -12.08
C GLN A 437 11.56 -12.11 -12.76
N GLU A 438 11.35 -13.26 -12.14
CA GLU A 438 10.42 -14.28 -12.65
C GLU A 438 8.97 -14.03 -12.23
N LEU A 439 8.73 -13.16 -11.24
CA LEU A 439 7.40 -12.91 -10.70
C LEU A 439 6.63 -11.98 -11.64
N GLY A 440 5.39 -12.36 -11.97
CA GLY A 440 4.58 -11.56 -12.89
C GLY A 440 3.07 -11.62 -12.62
N PRO A 441 2.27 -10.86 -13.38
CA PRO A 441 0.82 -10.82 -13.22
C PRO A 441 0.13 -12.16 -13.45
N GLU A 442 0.78 -13.09 -14.16
CA GLU A 442 0.31 -14.45 -14.41
C GLU A 442 0.36 -15.36 -13.18
N ASP A 443 1.12 -14.99 -12.16
CA ASP A 443 1.16 -15.71 -10.87
C ASP A 443 -0.02 -15.31 -9.96
N LEU A 444 -0.80 -14.31 -10.39
CA LEU A 444 -1.98 -13.81 -9.70
C LEU A 444 -3.28 -14.28 -10.36
N ILE A 445 -4.33 -14.35 -9.55
CA ILE A 445 -5.71 -14.50 -10.00
C ILE A 445 -6.61 -13.51 -9.27
N ALA A 446 -7.53 -12.87 -9.99
CA ALA A 446 -8.49 -11.93 -9.43
C ALA A 446 -9.75 -12.66 -8.98
N LEU A 447 -10.26 -12.31 -7.81
CA LEU A 447 -11.46 -12.91 -7.22
C LEU A 447 -12.76 -12.22 -7.66
N ASP A 448 -12.67 -11.03 -8.23
CA ASP A 448 -13.82 -10.27 -8.72
C ASP A 448 -13.51 -9.54 -10.03
N THR A 449 -14.58 -9.23 -10.77
CA THR A 449 -14.51 -8.63 -12.11
C THR A 449 -13.87 -7.24 -12.10
N LEU A 450 -14.11 -6.45 -11.05
CA LEU A 450 -13.56 -5.11 -10.94
C LEU A 450 -12.04 -5.21 -10.86
N THR A 451 -11.49 -6.00 -9.94
CA THR A 451 -10.06 -6.24 -9.77
C THR A 451 -9.41 -6.82 -11.03
N ALA A 452 -10.06 -7.80 -11.68
CA ALA A 452 -9.59 -8.36 -12.94
C ALA A 452 -9.48 -7.29 -14.04
N SER A 453 -10.54 -6.50 -14.23
CA SER A 453 -10.58 -5.45 -15.25
C SER A 453 -9.53 -4.34 -15.03
N MET A 454 -9.29 -3.97 -13.78
CA MET A 454 -8.33 -2.92 -13.41
C MET A 454 -6.89 -3.39 -13.57
N THR A 455 -6.61 -4.63 -13.18
CA THR A 455 -5.24 -5.15 -13.16
C THR A 455 -4.83 -5.85 -14.45
N GLY A 456 -5.80 -6.27 -15.27
CA GLY A 456 -5.57 -7.15 -16.41
C GLY A 456 -5.20 -8.59 -15.99
N VAL A 457 -5.29 -8.90 -14.69
CA VAL A 457 -5.10 -10.27 -14.17
C VAL A 457 -6.35 -11.10 -14.50
N LYS A 458 -6.13 -12.39 -14.76
CA LYS A 458 -7.20 -13.34 -15.07
C LYS A 458 -8.24 -13.40 -13.93
N LEU A 459 -9.53 -13.41 -14.27
CA LEU A 459 -10.60 -13.61 -13.31
C LEU A 459 -10.71 -15.10 -12.94
N VAL A 460 -11.02 -15.41 -11.68
CA VAL A 460 -11.15 -16.80 -11.19
C VAL A 460 -12.20 -17.61 -11.94
N SER A 461 -13.27 -16.96 -12.41
CA SER A 461 -14.32 -17.60 -13.20
C SER A 461 -13.96 -17.77 -14.69
N ASP A 462 -12.87 -17.19 -15.17
CA ASP A 462 -12.44 -17.36 -16.55
C ASP A 462 -11.95 -18.81 -16.72
N ALA A 463 -12.69 -19.61 -17.49
CA ALA A 463 -12.35 -21.00 -17.72
C ALA A 463 -10.94 -21.12 -18.32
N THR A 464 -9.99 -21.67 -17.56
CA THR A 464 -8.86 -22.38 -18.20
C THR A 464 -9.47 -23.67 -18.72
N SER A 465 -9.88 -23.67 -19.98
CA SER A 465 -10.04 -24.94 -20.67
C SER A 465 -8.72 -25.70 -20.48
N PRO A 466 -8.71 -26.95 -19.98
CA PRO A 466 -7.53 -27.78 -20.14
C PRO A 466 -7.17 -27.75 -21.63
N PRO A 467 -5.88 -27.75 -22.01
CA PRO A 467 -5.52 -27.86 -23.41
C PRO A 467 -6.32 -29.03 -23.96
N ALA A 468 -7.20 -28.75 -24.93
CA ALA A 468 -8.04 -29.77 -25.54
C ALA A 468 -7.11 -30.92 -25.86
N ASP A 469 -7.39 -32.08 -25.26
CA ASP A 469 -6.55 -33.25 -25.38
C ASP A 469 -6.37 -33.47 -26.88
N LYS A 470 -5.19 -33.16 -27.44
CA LYS A 470 -4.97 -33.20 -28.90
C LYS A 470 -5.38 -34.56 -29.45
N THR A 471 -5.31 -35.57 -28.59
CA THR A 471 -5.78 -36.94 -28.76
C THR A 471 -7.27 -37.05 -29.06
N LEU A 472 -8.16 -36.29 -28.39
CA LEU A 472 -9.61 -36.36 -28.60
C LEU A 472 -10.02 -35.71 -29.92
N ASP A 473 -9.45 -34.54 -30.26
CA ASP A 473 -9.69 -33.89 -31.55
C ASP A 473 -9.09 -34.70 -32.72
N GLN A 474 -7.92 -35.31 -32.52
CA GLN A 474 -7.32 -36.24 -33.48
C GLN A 474 -8.16 -37.52 -33.63
N LEU A 475 -8.69 -38.07 -32.54
CA LEU A 475 -9.58 -39.23 -32.56
C LEU A 475 -10.91 -38.90 -33.25
N CYS A 476 -11.50 -37.74 -32.96
CA CYS A 476 -12.72 -37.26 -33.62
C CYS A 476 -12.49 -37.01 -35.12
N SER A 477 -11.36 -36.43 -35.50
CA SER A 477 -10.97 -36.23 -36.91
C SER A 477 -10.74 -37.55 -37.63
N ALA A 478 -10.05 -38.51 -36.99
CA ALA A 478 -9.84 -39.86 -37.52
C ALA A 478 -11.16 -40.64 -37.67
N LEU A 479 -12.07 -40.54 -36.70
CA LEU A 479 -13.42 -41.13 -36.77
C LEU A 479 -14.24 -40.53 -37.91
N GLN A 480 -14.18 -39.20 -38.10
CA GLN A 480 -14.87 -38.55 -39.22
C GLN A 480 -14.28 -38.96 -40.58
N GLN A 481 -12.96 -39.12 -40.69
CA GLN A 481 -12.34 -39.66 -41.90
C GLN A 481 -12.74 -41.10 -42.18
N ALA A 482 -12.76 -41.96 -41.15
CA ALA A 482 -13.21 -43.34 -41.27
C ALA A 482 -14.67 -43.43 -41.75
N TYR A 483 -15.58 -42.63 -41.18
CA TYR A 483 -16.98 -42.55 -41.62
C TYR A 483 -17.12 -42.11 -43.08
N ARG A 484 -16.32 -41.13 -43.52
CA ARG A 484 -16.31 -40.70 -44.93
C ARG A 484 -15.85 -41.80 -45.87
N LEU A 485 -14.82 -42.56 -45.48
CA LEU A 485 -14.31 -43.70 -46.25
C LEU A 485 -15.35 -44.82 -46.37
N VAL A 486 -16.05 -45.14 -45.28
CA VAL A 486 -17.14 -46.14 -45.29
C VAL A 486 -18.27 -45.71 -46.23
N ASN A 487 -18.71 -44.44 -46.15
CA ASN A 487 -19.74 -43.93 -47.05
C ASN A 487 -19.31 -43.96 -48.53
N VAL A 488 -18.03 -43.65 -48.81
CA VAL A 488 -17.50 -43.75 -50.18
C VAL A 488 -17.45 -45.20 -50.65
N MET A 489 -17.07 -46.14 -49.79
CA MET A 489 -17.11 -47.57 -50.10
C MET A 489 -18.54 -48.07 -50.34
N GLU A 490 -19.52 -47.68 -49.54
CA GLU A 490 -20.92 -48.05 -49.75
C GLU A 490 -21.46 -47.51 -51.09
N VAL A 491 -21.13 -46.27 -51.44
CA VAL A 491 -21.51 -45.67 -52.73
C VAL A 491 -20.82 -46.39 -53.90
N LEU A 492 -19.54 -46.76 -53.76
CA LEU A 492 -18.82 -47.55 -54.77
C LEU A 492 -19.38 -48.97 -54.92
N LEU A 493 -19.73 -49.63 -53.82
CA LEU A 493 -20.37 -50.95 -53.81
C LEU A 493 -21.77 -50.90 -54.44
N ALA A 494 -22.54 -49.85 -54.18
CA ALA A 494 -23.83 -49.60 -54.83
C ALA A 494 -23.68 -49.27 -56.34
N GLY A 495 -22.58 -48.61 -56.73
CA GLY A 495 -22.25 -48.36 -58.14
C GLY A 495 -21.77 -49.62 -58.88
N LEU A 496 -21.13 -50.56 -58.18
CA LEU A 496 -20.70 -51.85 -58.75
C LEU A 496 -21.84 -52.85 -58.85
N SER A 497 -22.87 -52.77 -57.98
CA SER A 497 -24.06 -53.62 -58.06
C SER A 497 -25.06 -53.21 -59.15
N THR A 498 -24.89 -52.04 -59.76
CA THR A 498 -25.80 -51.52 -60.80
C THR A 498 -25.31 -51.71 -62.23
N ASN A 499 -24.14 -52.29 -62.46
CA ASN A 499 -23.54 -52.46 -63.80
C ASN A 499 -23.68 -53.86 -64.44
N HIS A 500 -24.48 -54.76 -63.86
CA HIS A 500 -24.89 -55.99 -64.53
C HIS A 500 -26.40 -56.20 -64.36
N PHE A 501 -27.17 -55.75 -65.35
CA PHE A 501 -28.27 -56.48 -65.98
C PHE A 501 -28.92 -55.58 -67.04
N SER A 502 -28.49 -55.74 -68.28
CA SER A 502 -29.28 -55.37 -69.45
C SER A 502 -30.05 -56.61 -69.91
N ASP A 503 -31.38 -56.57 -69.92
CA ASP A 503 -32.16 -57.28 -70.94
C ASP A 503 -33.49 -56.53 -71.22
N PRO A 504 -33.97 -56.50 -72.47
CA PRO A 504 -34.90 -55.51 -72.99
C PRO A 504 -36.35 -56.02 -72.98
N LEU A 505 -37.33 -55.12 -72.96
CA LEU A 505 -38.55 -55.13 -73.79
C LEU A 505 -39.62 -54.18 -73.23
N SER A 506 -40.47 -53.71 -74.16
CA SER A 506 -41.81 -53.12 -73.94
C SER A 506 -41.92 -51.60 -73.70
N LYS A 507 -41.90 -50.88 -74.83
CA LYS A 507 -42.86 -49.84 -75.28
C LYS A 507 -43.92 -49.33 -74.27
N LYS A 508 -43.95 -48.01 -74.03
CA LYS A 508 -45.06 -47.09 -74.39
C LYS A 508 -44.71 -45.62 -74.09
N ALA A 509 -45.24 -44.74 -74.94
CA ALA A 509 -45.04 -43.30 -75.01
C ALA A 509 -45.87 -42.52 -73.93
N PRO A 510 -45.74 -41.18 -73.83
CA PRO A 510 -45.84 -40.39 -72.59
C PRO A 510 -47.23 -39.79 -72.31
N VAL A 511 -47.41 -39.11 -71.16
CA VAL A 511 -48.18 -37.86 -70.93
C VAL A 511 -48.10 -37.41 -69.45
N SER A 512 -48.01 -36.09 -69.23
CA SER A 512 -47.95 -35.38 -67.94
C SER A 512 -49.29 -35.36 -67.17
N PRO A 513 -49.33 -34.86 -65.91
CA PRO A 513 -49.75 -33.46 -65.75
C PRO A 513 -49.21 -32.71 -64.51
N ALA A 514 -49.27 -31.39 -64.62
CA ALA A 514 -49.17 -30.42 -63.53
C ALA A 514 -50.52 -30.21 -62.80
N ALA A 515 -50.40 -29.71 -61.56
CA ALA A 515 -51.33 -28.83 -60.82
C ALA A 515 -52.54 -29.41 -60.04
N ARG A 516 -52.47 -29.30 -58.70
CA ARG A 516 -53.29 -28.39 -57.82
C ARG A 516 -53.01 -28.72 -56.33
N LYS A 517 -52.42 -27.84 -55.51
CA LYS A 517 -52.94 -26.65 -54.79
C LYS A 517 -53.89 -26.92 -53.59
N LYS A 518 -53.41 -26.44 -52.42
CA LYS A 518 -54.07 -25.58 -51.38
C LYS A 518 -55.06 -26.15 -50.35
N LYS A 519 -54.75 -25.86 -49.07
CA LYS A 519 -55.57 -25.17 -48.02
C LYS A 519 -54.57 -24.65 -46.95
N LEU A 520 -54.32 -23.35 -46.70
CA LEU A 520 -55.08 -22.31 -45.93
C LEU A 520 -55.50 -22.82 -44.52
N LYS A 521 -55.22 -22.19 -43.37
CA LYS A 521 -55.28 -20.76 -42.96
C LYS A 521 -54.73 -20.53 -41.53
N ALA A 522 -54.23 -19.30 -41.28
CA ALA A 522 -54.33 -18.41 -40.08
C ALA A 522 -53.82 -18.87 -38.69
N GLY A 523 -53.22 -18.02 -37.82
CA GLY A 523 -53.12 -16.56 -37.84
C GLY A 523 -52.15 -15.94 -36.80
N THR A 524 -52.12 -14.61 -36.85
CA THR A 524 -51.49 -13.51 -36.06
C THR A 524 -51.63 -13.63 -34.52
N SER A 525 -50.91 -12.95 -33.60
CA SER A 525 -50.32 -11.59 -33.56
C SER A 525 -49.35 -11.38 -32.36
N THR A 526 -48.54 -10.30 -32.41
CA THR A 526 -48.04 -9.39 -31.31
C THR A 526 -47.41 -9.99 -30.04
N GLY A 527 -46.24 -9.56 -29.52
CA GLY A 527 -45.76 -8.19 -29.34
C GLY A 527 -45.98 -7.75 -27.88
N ASN A 528 -44.97 -7.93 -27.03
CA ASN A 528 -44.40 -6.95 -26.07
C ASN A 528 -43.11 -7.51 -25.49
#